data_AF-A0A943ENG7-F1
#
_entry.id   AF-A0A943ENG7-F1
#
_cell.length_a   1.000
_cell.length_b   1.000
_cell.length_c   1.000
_cell.angle_alpha   90.00
_cell.angle_beta   90.00
_cell.angle_gamma   90.00
#
_symmetry.space_group_name_H-M   'P 1'
#
loop_
_entity.id
_entity.type
_entity.pdbx_description
1 polymer ?
#
loop_
_entity_poly.entity_id
_entity_poly.type
_entity_poly.pdbx_seq_one_letter_code
_entity_poly.pdbx_strand_id
1 'polypeptide(L)'
;MRKIKYFIPAIMWMIFIFIMSHTNGNDSSNQSNFIAQIILRFINIDLNTLTFVIRKIAHMCEYAILFLLIYYGLHKTFKYQYYLLISLILTFLYACSDEFHQTFIPGRSGQFKDVLIDTIGMIIMFSIIYLWQKEKNSNH
;
A
#
# COMPACT_ATOMS: atom_id res chain seq x y z
N MET A 1 -27.72 2.17 9.67
CA MET A 1 -26.67 1.12 9.56
C MET A 1 -26.16 0.84 8.12
N ARG A 2 -26.80 1.35 7.05
CA ARG A 2 -26.46 1.02 5.64
C ARG A 2 -25.18 1.63 5.03
N LYS A 3 -24.41 2.44 5.77
CA LYS A 3 -23.23 3.15 5.21
C LYS A 3 -21.89 2.46 5.47
N ILE A 4 -21.79 1.59 6.48
CA ILE A 4 -20.53 0.89 6.82
C ILE A 4 -20.06 -0.04 5.69
N LYS A 5 -20.96 -0.48 4.80
CA LYS A 5 -20.64 -1.32 3.64
C LYS A 5 -19.54 -0.76 2.73
N TYR A 6 -19.31 0.57 2.75
CA TYR A 6 -18.25 1.18 1.95
C TYR A 6 -16.84 0.85 2.44
N PHE A 7 -16.69 0.27 3.63
CA PHE A 7 -15.43 -0.26 4.14
C PHE A 7 -15.15 -1.71 3.72
N ILE A 8 -16.11 -2.42 3.14
CA ILE A 8 -15.91 -3.82 2.70
C ILE A 8 -14.70 -3.96 1.76
N PRO A 9 -14.52 -3.10 0.74
CA PRO A 9 -13.34 -3.17 -0.13
C PRO A 9 -12.03 -2.96 0.64
N ALA A 10 -12.00 -2.02 1.58
CA ALA A 10 -10.80 -1.76 2.40
C ALA A 10 -10.45 -2.97 3.26
N ILE A 11 -11.44 -3.60 3.91
CA ILE A 11 -11.24 -4.81 4.71
C ILE A 11 -10.74 -5.97 3.85
N MET A 12 -11.34 -6.19 2.67
CA MET A 12 -10.87 -7.22 1.74
C MET A 12 -9.42 -6.98 1.32
N TRP A 13 -9.06 -5.72 1.08
CA TRP A 13 -7.69 -5.35 0.70
C TRP A 13 -6.70 -5.52 1.85
N MET A 14 -7.08 -5.22 3.09
CA MET A 14 -6.26 -5.52 4.27
C MET A 14 -6.02 -7.03 4.41
N ILE A 15 -7.05 -7.87 4.20
CA ILE A 15 -6.87 -9.33 4.22
C ILE A 15 -5.90 -9.77 3.12
N PHE A 16 -6.01 -9.20 1.92
CA PHE A 16 -5.09 -9.47 0.82
C PHE A 16 -3.64 -9.12 1.18
N ILE A 17 -3.39 -7.90 1.70
CA ILE A 17 -2.05 -7.47 2.14
C ILE A 17 -1.52 -8.42 3.20
N PHE A 18 -2.33 -8.76 4.21
CA PHE A 18 -1.92 -9.66 5.28
C PHE A 18 -1.49 -11.04 4.76
N ILE A 19 -2.22 -11.61 3.78
CA ILE A 19 -1.86 -12.89 3.15
C ILE A 19 -0.51 -12.77 2.40
N MET A 20 -0.32 -11.70 1.64
CA MET A 20 0.93 -11.46 0.91
C MET A 20 2.11 -11.25 1.86
N SER A 21 1.89 -10.52 2.95
CA SER A 21 2.89 -10.29 3.98
C SER A 21 3.21 -11.56 4.77
N HIS A 22 2.24 -12.46 4.97
CA HIS A 22 2.44 -13.76 5.59
C HIS A 22 3.31 -14.73 4.77
N THR A 23 3.55 -14.41 3.50
CA THR A 23 4.38 -15.24 2.63
C THR A 23 5.87 -15.07 2.98
N ASN A 24 6.57 -16.20 3.15
CA ASN A 24 7.99 -16.25 3.50
C ASN A 24 8.84 -15.43 2.50
N GLY A 25 9.94 -14.85 2.98
CA GLY A 25 10.81 -13.98 2.17
C GLY A 25 11.34 -14.65 0.89
N ASN A 26 11.60 -15.96 0.93
CA ASN A 26 12.05 -16.71 -0.25
C ASN A 26 10.96 -16.83 -1.32
N ASP A 27 9.73 -17.18 -0.92
CA ASP A 27 8.60 -17.35 -1.84
C ASP A 27 8.16 -16.01 -2.44
N SER A 28 8.14 -14.94 -1.63
CA SER A 28 7.89 -13.57 -2.11
C SER A 28 8.95 -13.10 -3.11
N SER A 29 10.22 -13.44 -2.87
CA SER A 29 11.30 -13.13 -3.79
C SER A 29 11.16 -13.92 -5.10
N ASN A 30 10.72 -15.18 -5.06
CA ASN A 30 10.49 -15.99 -6.25
C ASN A 30 9.38 -15.44 -7.15
N GLN A 31 8.26 -14.99 -6.57
CA GLN A 31 7.19 -14.33 -7.33
C GLN A 31 7.71 -13.08 -8.06
N SER A 32 8.54 -12.30 -7.37
CA SER A 32 9.12 -11.07 -7.92
C SER A 32 10.22 -11.36 -8.95
N ASN A 33 11.01 -12.42 -8.75
CA ASN A 33 12.02 -12.91 -9.68
C ASN A 33 11.40 -13.29 -11.04
N PHE A 34 10.20 -13.86 -11.06
CA PHE A 34 9.51 -14.18 -12.31
C PHE A 34 9.29 -12.92 -13.17
N ILE A 35 8.81 -11.84 -12.55
CA ILE A 35 8.62 -10.54 -13.23
C ILE A 35 9.97 -9.92 -13.59
N ALA A 36 10.94 -9.96 -12.67
CA ALA A 36 12.28 -9.42 -12.89
C ALA A 36 12.95 -10.07 -14.11
N GLN A 37 12.88 -11.40 -14.26
CA GLN A 37 13.46 -12.12 -15.40
C GLN A 37 12.86 -11.72 -16.75
N ILE A 38 11.59 -11.33 -16.79
CA ILE A 38 10.96 -10.81 -18.03
C ILE A 38 11.57 -9.45 -18.37
N ILE A 39 11.72 -8.56 -17.38
CA ILE A 39 12.26 -7.22 -17.56
C ILE A 39 13.76 -7.26 -17.91
N LEU A 40 14.53 -8.19 -17.33
CA LEU A 40 15.95 -8.37 -17.62
C LEU A 40 16.25 -8.73 -19.07
N ARG A 41 15.27 -9.24 -19.83
CA ARG A 41 15.41 -9.44 -21.28
C ARG A 41 15.59 -8.13 -22.05
N PHE A 42 15.16 -7.01 -21.46
CA PHE A 42 15.20 -5.68 -22.07
C PHE A 42 16.22 -4.75 -21.40
N ILE A 43 16.63 -5.03 -20.16
CA ILE A 43 17.51 -4.17 -19.36
C ILE A 43 18.58 -5.02 -18.66
N ASN A 44 19.84 -4.59 -18.71
CA ASN A 44 20.94 -5.33 -18.09
C ASN A 44 21.24 -4.79 -16.66
N ILE A 45 20.44 -5.21 -15.68
CA ILE A 45 20.59 -4.87 -14.26
C ILE A 45 20.77 -6.17 -13.45
N ASP A 46 21.36 -6.09 -12.26
CA ASP A 46 21.43 -7.20 -11.32
C ASP A 46 20.02 -7.68 -10.89
N LEU A 47 19.79 -9.00 -10.92
CA LEU A 47 18.50 -9.61 -10.61
C LEU A 47 18.03 -9.29 -9.19
N ASN A 48 18.93 -9.35 -8.20
CA ASN A 48 18.56 -9.09 -6.81
C ASN A 48 18.10 -7.65 -6.62
N THR A 49 18.81 -6.71 -7.25
CA THR A 49 18.46 -5.29 -7.26
C THR A 49 17.09 -5.05 -7.89
N LEU A 50 16.84 -5.64 -9.05
CA LEU A 50 15.56 -5.47 -9.74
C LEU A 50 14.40 -6.11 -8.96
N THR A 51 14.60 -7.31 -8.44
CA THR A 51 13.62 -8.00 -7.59
C THR A 51 13.30 -7.19 -6.33
N PHE A 52 14.31 -6.61 -5.68
CA PHE A 52 14.10 -5.71 -4.55
C PHE A 52 13.26 -4.49 -4.93
N VAL A 53 13.59 -3.82 -6.06
CA VAL A 53 12.84 -2.65 -6.54
C VAL A 53 11.38 -3.01 -6.86
N ILE A 54 11.14 -4.11 -7.57
CA ILE A 54 9.78 -4.57 -7.90
C ILE A 54 8.97 -4.81 -6.63
N ARG A 55 9.55 -5.47 -5.63
CA ARG A 55 8.90 -5.70 -4.33
C ARG A 55 8.54 -4.40 -3.63
N LYS A 56 9.45 -3.42 -3.61
CA LYS A 56 9.18 -2.12 -2.99
C LYS A 56 8.07 -1.34 -3.70
N ILE A 57 8.05 -1.36 -5.03
CA ILE A 57 6.96 -0.74 -5.80
C ILE A 57 5.63 -1.44 -5.53
N ALA A 58 5.62 -2.78 -5.45
CA ALA A 58 4.41 -3.54 -5.15
C ALA A 58 3.82 -3.13 -3.78
N HIS A 59 4.64 -3.09 -2.73
CA HIS A 59 4.18 -2.65 -1.40
C HIS A 59 3.69 -1.18 -1.41
N MET A 60 4.43 -0.27 -2.06
CA MET A 60 3.96 1.11 -2.23
C MET A 60 2.58 1.18 -2.89
N CYS A 61 2.33 0.36 -3.91
CA CYS A 61 1.02 0.28 -4.58
C CYS A 61 -0.06 -0.31 -3.66
N GLU A 62 0.25 -1.35 -2.88
CA GLU A 62 -0.67 -1.97 -1.92
C GLU A 62 -1.18 -0.94 -0.90
N TYR A 63 -0.28 -0.15 -0.30
CA TYR A 63 -0.65 0.86 0.68
C TYR A 63 -1.29 2.11 0.06
N ALA A 64 -0.92 2.49 -1.17
CA ALA A 64 -1.61 3.53 -1.92
C ALA A 64 -3.08 3.16 -2.18
N ILE A 65 -3.34 1.92 -2.58
CA ILE A 65 -4.70 1.40 -2.79
C ILE A 65 -5.45 1.34 -1.45
N LEU A 66 -4.82 0.84 -0.39
CA LEU A 66 -5.44 0.80 0.94
C LEU A 66 -5.90 2.19 1.41
N PHE A 67 -5.03 3.20 1.26
CA PHE A 67 -5.36 4.60 1.57
C PHE A 67 -6.58 5.08 0.79
N LEU A 68 -6.63 4.83 -0.52
CA LEU A 68 -7.76 5.20 -1.37
C LEU A 68 -9.07 4.55 -0.91
N LEU A 69 -9.03 3.27 -0.54
CA LEU A 69 -10.21 2.51 -0.10
C LEU A 69 -10.71 2.97 1.27
N ILE A 70 -9.80 3.25 2.22
CA ILE A 70 -10.15 3.82 3.52
C ILE A 70 -10.74 5.23 3.35
N TYR A 71 -10.12 6.06 2.50
CA TYR A 71 -10.64 7.38 2.16
C TYR A 71 -12.04 7.31 1.57
N TYR A 72 -12.27 6.40 0.61
CA TYR A 72 -13.58 6.17 0.02
C TYR A 72 -14.63 5.76 1.06
N GLY A 73 -14.27 4.82 1.94
CA GLY A 73 -15.12 4.35 3.03
C GLY A 73 -15.51 5.48 3.99
N LEU A 74 -14.54 6.28 4.44
CA LEU A 74 -14.75 7.42 5.33
C LEU A 74 -15.61 8.50 4.68
N HIS A 75 -15.26 8.93 3.46
CA HIS A 75 -15.95 9.98 2.73
C HIS A 75 -17.42 9.64 2.43
N LYS A 76 -17.74 8.36 2.16
CA LYS A 76 -19.12 7.92 1.91
C LYS A 76 -19.93 7.65 3.19
N THR A 77 -19.27 7.37 4.30
CA THR A 77 -19.93 6.98 5.55
C THR A 77 -20.19 8.17 6.46
N PHE A 78 -19.19 9.03 6.64
CA PHE A 78 -19.20 10.10 7.63
C PHE A 78 -19.20 11.48 6.94
N LYS A 79 -19.95 12.42 7.52
CA LYS A 79 -19.87 13.84 7.16
C LYS A 79 -18.82 14.54 8.03
N TYR A 80 -17.58 14.07 7.96
CA TYR A 80 -16.46 14.75 8.59
C TYR A 80 -15.78 15.70 7.60
N GLN A 81 -14.66 16.35 7.93
CA GLN A 81 -13.89 17.14 6.94
C GLN A 81 -12.44 16.65 6.79
N TYR A 82 -11.95 15.88 7.78
CA TYR A 82 -10.57 15.42 7.84
C TYR A 82 -10.38 13.99 7.32
N TYR A 83 -11.20 13.53 6.35
CA TYR A 83 -11.12 12.14 5.86
C TYR A 83 -9.73 11.78 5.31
N LEU A 84 -9.07 12.71 4.62
CA LEU A 84 -7.73 12.51 4.09
C LEU A 84 -6.70 12.25 5.21
N LEU A 85 -6.72 13.06 6.27
CA LEU A 85 -5.81 12.90 7.41
C LEU A 85 -6.08 11.59 8.18
N ILE A 86 -7.35 11.27 8.42
CA ILE A 86 -7.73 10.03 9.11
C ILE A 86 -7.31 8.81 8.27
N SER A 87 -7.50 8.85 6.95
CA SER A 87 -7.07 7.77 6.05
C SER A 87 -5.56 7.58 6.08
N LEU A 88 -4.81 8.69 6.15
CA LEU A 88 -3.36 8.68 6.22
C LEU A 88 -2.90 8.00 7.52
N ILE A 89 -3.46 8.41 8.67
CA ILE A 89 -3.13 7.83 9.97
C ILE A 89 -3.48 6.33 10.01
N LEU A 90 -4.68 5.94 9.55
CA LEU A 90 -5.11 4.54 9.58
C LEU A 90 -4.25 3.65 8.69
N THR A 91 -3.90 4.11 7.49
CA THR A 91 -3.05 3.36 6.55
C THR A 91 -1.61 3.24 7.09
N PHE A 92 -1.07 4.33 7.66
CA PHE A 92 0.25 4.31 8.30
C PHE A 92 0.31 3.33 9.48
N LEU A 93 -0.69 3.36 10.37
CA LEU A 93 -0.76 2.41 11.48
C LEU A 93 -0.86 0.97 10.99
N TYR A 94 -1.58 0.74 9.89
CA TYR A 94 -1.66 -0.59 9.28
C TYR A 94 -0.31 -1.04 8.71
N ALA A 95 0.42 -0.18 8.00
CA ALA A 95 1.78 -0.46 7.52
C ALA A 95 2.74 -0.81 8.68
N CYS A 96 2.70 -0.03 9.77
CA CYS A 96 3.46 -0.35 10.99
C CYS A 96 3.10 -1.74 11.55
N SER A 97 1.80 -2.08 11.58
CA SER A 97 1.34 -3.37 12.09
C SER A 97 1.75 -4.53 11.21
N ASP A 98 1.77 -4.34 9.89
CA ASP A 98 2.19 -5.35 8.93
C ASP A 98 3.70 -5.60 9.00
N GLU A 99 4.50 -4.53 9.07
CA GLU A 99 5.96 -4.66 9.23
C GLU A 99 6.31 -5.37 10.54
N PHE A 100 5.60 -5.03 11.62
CA PHE A 100 5.72 -5.74 12.89
C PHE A 100 5.34 -7.22 12.74
N HIS A 101 4.25 -7.55 12.05
CA HIS A 101 3.89 -8.93 11.74
C HIS A 101 4.97 -9.66 10.93
N GLN A 102 5.59 -9.00 9.95
CA GLN A 102 6.66 -9.58 9.14
C GLN A 102 7.91 -9.95 9.97
N THR A 103 8.16 -9.30 11.12
CA THR A 103 9.28 -9.71 12.01
C THR A 103 9.14 -11.14 12.55
N PHE A 104 7.93 -11.69 12.58
CA PHE A 104 7.68 -13.06 13.03
C PHE A 104 7.80 -14.09 11.92
N ILE A 105 8.03 -13.66 10.67
CA ILE A 105 8.06 -14.53 9.50
C ILE A 105 9.51 -14.85 9.14
N PRO A 106 9.88 -16.14 9.03
CA PRO A 106 11.23 -16.52 8.60
C PRO A 106 11.60 -15.88 7.26
N GLY A 107 12.84 -15.43 7.13
CA GLY A 107 13.35 -14.83 5.88
C GLY A 107 12.85 -13.41 5.57
N ARG A 108 12.06 -12.80 6.46
CA ARG A 108 11.73 -11.37 6.41
C ARG A 108 12.54 -10.62 7.48
N SER A 109 13.10 -9.47 7.11
CA SER A 109 13.67 -8.55 8.08
C SER A 109 12.71 -7.38 8.21
N GLY A 110 12.02 -7.27 9.35
CA GLY A 110 11.20 -6.09 9.61
C GLY A 110 12.10 -4.87 9.76
N GLN A 111 12.09 -3.96 8.79
CA GLN A 111 12.88 -2.74 8.77
C GLN A 111 11.97 -1.51 8.80
N PHE A 112 12.27 -0.58 9.70
CA PHE A 112 11.56 0.72 9.72
C PHE A 112 11.63 1.47 8.39
N LYS A 113 12.67 1.22 7.58
CA LYS A 113 12.79 1.78 6.23
C LYS A 113 11.66 1.34 5.29
N ASP A 114 11.09 0.16 5.51
CA ASP A 114 10.05 -0.40 4.65
C ASP A 114 8.73 0.34 4.87
N VAL A 115 8.39 0.63 6.13
CA VAL A 115 7.27 1.51 6.50
C VAL A 115 7.41 2.90 5.87
N LEU A 116 8.62 3.46 5.82
CA LEU A 116 8.86 4.76 5.20
C LEU A 116 8.59 4.72 3.69
N ILE A 117 9.05 3.67 3.00
CA ILE A 117 8.81 3.49 1.57
C ILE A 117 7.30 3.36 1.30
N ASP A 118 6.59 2.56 2.09
CA ASP A 118 5.13 2.38 1.96
C ASP A 118 4.37 3.69 2.20
N THR A 119 4.86 4.49 3.15
CA THR A 119 4.35 5.83 3.42
C THR A 119 4.48 6.75 2.20
N ILE A 120 5.53 6.61 1.38
CA ILE A 120 5.66 7.37 0.12
C ILE A 120 4.53 7.03 -0.84
N GLY A 121 4.21 5.74 -1.00
CA GLY A 121 3.08 5.30 -1.85
C GLY A 121 1.75 5.93 -1.42
N MET A 122 1.50 5.93 -0.11
CA MET A 122 0.34 6.60 0.48
C MET A 122 0.35 8.12 0.24
N ILE A 123 1.49 8.80 0.41
CA ILE A 123 1.61 10.26 0.17
C ILE A 123 1.35 10.61 -1.29
N ILE A 124 1.81 9.79 -2.24
CA ILE A 124 1.54 9.97 -3.66
C ILE A 124 0.03 9.94 -3.90
N MET A 125 -0.68 8.94 -3.36
CA MET A 125 -2.13 8.85 -3.51
C MET A 125 -2.85 10.01 -2.81
N PHE A 126 -2.41 10.41 -1.62
CA PHE A 126 -2.93 11.59 -0.92
C PHE A 126 -2.86 12.84 -1.82
N SER A 127 -1.70 13.10 -2.42
CA SER A 127 -1.47 14.26 -3.29
C SER A 127 -2.37 14.23 -4.52
N ILE A 128 -2.57 13.06 -5.15
CA ILE A 128 -3.47 12.89 -6.28
C ILE A 128 -4.90 13.27 -5.88
N ILE A 129 -5.42 12.73 -4.77
CA ILE A 129 -6.79 13.02 -4.32
C ILE A 129 -6.95 14.50 -3.94
N TYR A 130 -5.95 15.07 -3.25
CA TYR A 130 -5.97 16.47 -2.84
C TYR A 130 -6.03 17.42 -4.04
N LEU A 131 -5.18 17.20 -5.05
CA LEU A 131 -5.17 18.02 -6.26
C LEU A 131 -6.49 17.90 -7.03
N TRP A 132 -7.04 16.70 -7.14
CA TRP A 132 -8.33 16.46 -7.80
C TRP A 132 -9.49 17.17 -7.08
N GLN A 133 -9.53 17.15 -5.76
CA GLN A 133 -10.52 17.90 -4.98
C GLN A 133 -10.38 19.42 -5.16
N LYS A 134 -9.14 19.92 -5.17
CA LYS A 134 -8.85 21.34 -5.36
C LYS A 134 -9.34 21.83 -6.72
N GLU A 135 -9.05 21.09 -7.79
CA GLU A 135 -9.51 21.41 -9.15
C GLU A 135 -11.03 21.45 -9.23
N LYS A 136 -11.72 20.47 -8.63
CA LYS A 136 -13.18 20.42 -8.61
C LYS A 136 -13.81 21.61 -7.86
N ASN A 137 -13.21 22.04 -6.76
CA ASN A 137 -13.67 23.20 -5.99
C ASN A 137 -13.36 24.53 -6.70
N SER A 138 -12.40 24.56 -7.63
CA SER A 138 -12.09 25.75 -8.43
C SER A 138 -13.01 25.93 -9.65
N ASN A 139 -13.69 24.86 -10.07
CA ASN A 139 -14.59 24.82 -11.22
C ASN A 139 -16.08 24.90 -10.82
N HIS A 140 -16.36 25.32 -9.59
CA HIS A 140 -17.68 25.65 -9.05
C HIS A 140 -17.63 27.03 -8.40
#